data_AF-A0A7R9Q9T6-F1
#
_entry.id   AF-A0A7R9Q9T6-F1
#
_cell.length_a   1.000
_cell.length_b   1.000
_cell.length_c   1.000
_cell.angle_alpha   90.00
_cell.angle_beta   90.00
_cell.angle_gamma   90.00
#
_symmetry.space_group_name_H-M   'P 1'
#
loop_
_entity.id
_entity.type
_entity.pdbx_description
1 polymer ?
#
loop_
_entity_poly.entity_id
_entity_poly.type
_entity_poly.pdbx_seq_one_letter_code
_entity_poly.pdbx_strand_id
1 'polypeptide(L)'
;MEEFNASLRFDKRLYSADITGSIAYAKALRKCDLLKENELNLIEEGLENIRSEWQTGMFVIKEGDEDIHTANERRLKELIGADIGGKLHTGRSRNDQVSTDMKIWLRDSIKELHKYMLKLIEVIIKRSLQYTDAIMPGYTHLQRAQPVYFSHWLLSFAFMYQQDCERLLAVLDRMNVCPLGSGAISGNPFNIDRDFLAKELGFKSCSMNSMHAVGDRDFVAEFHFWSSLTVIHFSKM
;
A
#
# COMPACT_ATOMS: atom_id res chain seq x y z
N MET A 1 3.42 -5.76 -28.62
CA MET A 1 3.87 -6.58 -27.47
C MET A 1 4.20 -5.68 -26.29
N GLU A 2 4.91 -4.56 -26.52
CA GLU A 2 5.15 -3.50 -25.52
C GLU A 2 3.85 -2.96 -24.88
N GLU A 3 2.84 -2.57 -25.68
CA GLU A 3 1.57 -2.07 -25.13
C GLU A 3 0.83 -3.10 -24.24
N PHE A 4 1.01 -4.39 -24.52
CA PHE A 4 0.40 -5.47 -23.72
C PHE A 4 1.10 -5.65 -22.36
N ASN A 5 2.41 -5.41 -22.31
CA ASN A 5 3.22 -5.54 -21.10
C ASN A 5 3.25 -4.26 -20.25
N ALA A 6 2.96 -3.10 -20.85
CA ALA A 6 2.99 -1.81 -20.17
C ALA A 6 1.94 -1.72 -19.04
N SER A 7 2.40 -1.38 -17.84
CA SER A 7 1.58 -1.25 -16.63
C SER A 7 1.37 0.19 -16.17
N LEU A 8 2.10 1.15 -16.75
CA LEU A 8 2.08 2.57 -16.33
C LEU A 8 0.68 3.18 -16.22
N ARG A 9 -0.23 2.77 -17.11
CA ARG A 9 -1.64 3.24 -17.12
C ARG A 9 -2.35 3.05 -15.77
N PHE A 10 -1.98 2.03 -14.99
CA PHE A 10 -2.58 1.72 -13.70
C PHE A 10 -1.58 1.77 -12.54
N ASP A 11 -0.33 1.36 -12.74
CA ASP A 11 0.66 1.31 -11.65
C ASP A 11 1.25 2.68 -11.31
N LYS A 12 1.03 3.72 -12.13
CA LYS A 12 1.40 5.10 -11.80
C LYS A 12 0.89 5.55 -10.44
N ARG A 13 -0.21 4.96 -9.95
CA ARG A 13 -0.74 5.19 -8.61
C ARG A 13 0.22 4.83 -7.47
N LEU A 14 1.23 4.01 -7.77
CA LEU A 14 2.28 3.58 -6.85
C LEU A 14 3.47 4.55 -6.80
N TYR A 15 3.44 5.68 -7.55
CA TYR A 15 4.58 6.61 -7.62
C TYR A 15 5.14 6.99 -6.25
N SER A 16 4.26 7.28 -5.28
CA SER A 16 4.70 7.70 -3.95
C SER A 16 5.36 6.55 -3.19
N ALA A 17 4.92 5.31 -3.40
CA ALA A 17 5.51 4.12 -2.78
C ALA A 17 6.88 3.82 -3.39
N ASP A 18 6.99 3.83 -4.73
CA ASP A 18 8.26 3.61 -5.44
C ASP A 18 9.32 4.65 -5.06
N ILE A 19 8.94 5.94 -5.00
CA ILE A 19 9.84 7.02 -4.56
C ILE A 19 10.29 6.81 -3.11
N THR A 20 9.36 6.46 -2.21
CA THR A 20 9.69 6.21 -0.79
C THR A 20 10.62 5.01 -0.65
N GLY A 21 10.33 3.91 -1.36
CA GLY A 21 11.19 2.72 -1.42
C GLY A 21 12.58 3.04 -1.98
N SER A 22 12.63 3.87 -3.02
CA SER A 22 13.87 4.32 -3.67
C SER A 22 14.74 5.18 -2.76
N ILE A 23 14.15 6.14 -2.02
CA ILE A 23 14.89 6.94 -1.03
C ILE A 23 15.47 6.04 0.06
N ALA A 24 14.67 5.13 0.63
CA ALA A 24 15.15 4.20 1.65
C ALA A 24 16.27 3.29 1.12
N TYR A 25 16.17 2.82 -0.12
CA TYR A 25 17.19 2.01 -0.76
C TYR A 25 18.49 2.80 -1.01
N ALA A 26 18.39 4.07 -1.44
CA ALA A 26 19.56 4.95 -1.58
C ALA A 26 20.29 5.12 -0.24
N LYS A 27 19.55 5.34 0.86
CA LYS A 27 20.15 5.39 2.21
C LYS A 27 20.84 4.08 2.59
N ALA A 28 20.26 2.93 2.23
CA ALA A 28 20.89 1.63 2.48
C ALA A 28 22.17 1.43 1.65
N LEU A 29 22.17 1.83 0.37
CA LEU A 29 23.37 1.82 -0.46
C LEU A 29 24.48 2.71 0.12
N ARG A 30 24.12 3.90 0.61
CA ARG A 30 25.06 4.80 1.29
C ARG A 30 25.66 4.13 2.53
N LYS A 31 24.86 3.42 3.32
CA LYS A 31 25.30 2.69 4.53
C LYS A 31 26.29 1.56 4.22
N CYS A 32 26.24 1.00 3.02
CA CYS A 32 27.18 -0.01 2.53
C CYS A 32 28.33 0.58 1.68
N ASP A 33 28.53 1.90 1.74
CA ASP A 33 29.56 2.64 0.98
C ASP A 33 29.48 2.48 -0.55
N LEU A 34 28.30 2.16 -1.09
CA LEU A 34 28.02 2.08 -2.52
C LEU A 34 27.55 3.40 -3.13
N LEU A 35 27.20 4.37 -2.29
CA LEU A 35 26.92 5.75 -2.64
C LEU A 35 27.75 6.69 -1.77
N LYS A 36 28.16 7.83 -2.32
CA LYS A 36 28.71 8.94 -1.54
C LYS A 36 27.60 9.80 -0.95
N GLU A 37 27.92 10.58 0.08
CA GLU A 37 26.95 11.47 0.75
C GLU A 37 26.32 12.48 -0.21
N ASN A 38 27.13 13.10 -1.06
CA ASN A 38 26.65 14.05 -2.06
C ASN A 38 25.76 13.38 -3.12
N GLU A 39 26.02 12.11 -3.45
CA GLU A 39 25.20 11.34 -4.40
C GLU A 39 23.85 10.98 -3.78
N LEU A 40 23.82 10.62 -2.50
CA LEU A 40 22.58 10.39 -1.75
C LEU A 40 21.70 11.65 -1.75
N ASN A 41 22.26 12.80 -1.38
CA ASN A 41 21.51 14.06 -1.33
C ASN A 41 20.88 14.42 -2.69
N LEU A 42 21.63 14.24 -3.79
CA LEU A 42 21.12 14.46 -5.14
C LEU A 42 19.97 13.50 -5.49
N ILE A 43 20.10 12.22 -5.13
CA ILE A 43 19.05 11.22 -5.35
C ILE A 43 17.78 11.58 -4.56
N GLU A 44 17.90 11.94 -3.28
CA GLU A 44 16.76 12.32 -2.45
C GLU A 44 16.04 13.55 -2.98
N GLU A 45 16.78 14.62 -3.28
CA GLU A 45 16.20 15.85 -3.84
C GLU A 45 15.54 15.60 -5.20
N GLY A 46 16.20 14.85 -6.08
CA GLY A 46 15.66 14.47 -7.38
C GLY A 46 14.36 13.66 -7.25
N LEU A 47 14.32 12.69 -6.33
CA LEU A 47 13.14 11.86 -6.08
C LEU A 47 11.97 12.65 -5.46
N GLU A 48 12.24 13.60 -4.57
CA GLU A 48 11.20 14.49 -4.03
C GLU A 48 10.66 15.47 -5.08
N ASN A 49 11.52 15.98 -5.96
CA ASN A 49 11.08 16.78 -7.11
C ASN A 49 10.15 15.97 -8.01
N ILE A 50 10.48 14.71 -8.31
CA ILE A 50 9.63 13.78 -9.07
C ILE A 50 8.31 13.53 -8.35
N ARG A 51 8.32 13.38 -7.02
CA ARG A 51 7.09 13.22 -6.23
C ARG A 51 6.15 14.41 -6.41
N SER A 52 6.70 15.62 -6.35
CA SER A 52 5.95 16.86 -6.60
C SER A 52 5.39 16.91 -8.02
N GLU A 53 6.18 16.53 -9.03
CA GLU A 53 5.71 16.46 -10.43
C GLU A 53 4.50 15.52 -10.58
N TRP A 54 4.53 14.33 -9.97
CA TRP A 54 3.38 13.41 -9.98
C TRP A 54 2.16 13.97 -9.25
N GLN A 55 2.35 14.57 -8.07
CA GLN A 55 1.28 15.12 -7.25
C GLN A 55 0.54 16.28 -7.93
N THR A 56 1.30 17.12 -8.64
CA THR A 56 0.77 18.31 -9.34
C THR A 56 0.30 18.01 -10.76
N GLY A 57 0.49 16.78 -11.25
CA GLY A 57 0.17 16.41 -12.63
C GLY A 57 1.13 16.99 -13.67
N MET A 58 2.29 17.49 -13.24
CA MET A 58 3.33 18.03 -14.12
C MET A 58 4.28 16.96 -14.68
N PHE A 59 4.28 15.75 -14.12
CA PHE A 59 5.12 14.66 -14.64
C PHE A 59 4.77 14.33 -16.09
N VAL A 60 5.75 14.41 -16.98
CA VAL A 60 5.58 14.09 -18.39
C VAL A 60 5.99 12.65 -18.66
N ILE A 61 4.99 11.81 -18.93
CA ILE A 61 5.19 10.44 -19.41
C ILE A 61 5.80 10.48 -20.81
N LYS A 62 6.81 9.66 -21.04
CA LYS A 62 7.54 9.55 -22.32
C LYS A 62 7.35 8.17 -22.94
N GLU A 63 7.64 8.10 -24.24
CA GLU A 63 7.80 6.82 -24.93
C GLU A 63 8.95 6.03 -24.28
N GLY A 64 8.72 4.76 -23.96
CA GLY A 64 9.65 3.92 -23.20
C GLY A 64 9.38 3.84 -21.69
N ASP A 65 8.45 4.63 -21.14
CA ASP A 65 7.99 4.45 -19.76
C ASP A 65 6.99 3.27 -19.70
N GLU A 66 7.51 2.06 -19.52
CA GLU A 66 6.70 0.83 -19.48
C GLU A 66 5.89 0.72 -18.17
N ASP A 67 6.52 1.06 -17.06
CA ASP A 67 6.00 0.96 -15.69
C ASP A 67 6.40 2.18 -14.85
N ILE A 68 5.79 2.36 -13.67
CA ILE A 68 6.09 3.50 -12.78
C ILE A 68 7.58 3.65 -12.44
N HIS A 69 8.29 2.54 -12.28
CA HIS A 69 9.67 2.56 -11.86
C HIS A 69 10.59 2.99 -13.01
N THR A 70 10.33 2.55 -14.25
CA THR A 70 11.06 3.01 -15.45
C THR A 70 10.84 4.51 -15.66
N ALA A 71 9.61 5.00 -15.43
CA ALA A 71 9.29 6.42 -15.52
C ALA A 71 10.09 7.25 -14.49
N ASN A 72 10.06 6.84 -13.23
CA ASN A 72 10.80 7.52 -12.16
C ASN A 72 12.33 7.43 -12.35
N GLU A 73 12.83 6.27 -12.77
CA GLU A 73 14.25 6.05 -13.06
C GLU A 73 14.74 6.95 -14.19
N ARG A 74 14.00 7.00 -15.31
CA ARG A 74 14.31 7.90 -16.43
C ARG A 74 14.34 9.34 -15.94
N ARG A 75 13.28 9.77 -15.26
CA ARG A 75 13.17 11.16 -14.80
C ARG A 75 14.27 11.53 -13.81
N LEU A 76 14.67 10.60 -12.93
CA LEU A 76 15.79 10.82 -12.02
C LEU A 76 17.10 11.04 -12.78
N LYS A 77 17.39 10.19 -13.77
CA LYS A 77 18.59 10.34 -14.62
C LYS A 77 18.61 11.66 -15.39
N GLU A 78 17.45 12.15 -15.84
CA GLU A 78 17.33 13.47 -16.48
C GLU A 78 17.65 14.62 -15.51
N LEU A 79 17.30 14.49 -14.23
CA LEU A 79 17.50 15.54 -13.22
C LEU A 79 18.94 15.58 -12.69
N ILE A 80 19.56 14.42 -12.42
CA ILE A 80 20.84 14.35 -11.68
C ILE A 80 21.97 13.66 -12.46
N GLY A 81 21.72 13.30 -13.72
CA GLY A 81 22.66 12.59 -14.57
C GLY A 81 22.57 11.07 -14.45
N ALA A 82 22.86 10.38 -15.56
CA ALA A 82 22.75 8.92 -15.67
C ALA A 82 23.73 8.17 -14.75
N ASP A 83 24.93 8.71 -14.54
CA ASP A 83 25.97 8.08 -13.73
C ASP A 83 25.58 7.98 -12.25
N ILE A 84 24.91 9.00 -11.71
CA ILE A 84 24.44 9.01 -10.31
C ILE A 84 23.10 8.30 -10.22
N GLY A 85 22.13 8.65 -11.06
CA GLY A 85 20.80 8.04 -11.04
C GLY A 85 20.82 6.52 -11.27
N GLY A 86 21.74 6.02 -12.12
CA GLY A 86 21.91 4.60 -12.37
C GLY A 86 22.37 3.79 -11.15
N LYS A 87 23.11 4.41 -10.22
CA LYS A 87 23.62 3.71 -9.02
C LYS A 87 22.51 3.24 -8.08
N LEU A 88 21.32 3.86 -8.14
CA LEU A 88 20.16 3.46 -7.35
C LEU A 88 19.71 2.01 -7.62
N HIS A 89 20.08 1.45 -8.78
CA HIS A 89 19.74 0.08 -9.16
C HIS A 89 20.75 -0.97 -8.65
N THR A 90 21.86 -0.55 -8.04
CA THR A 90 22.89 -1.45 -7.52
C THR A 90 22.29 -2.48 -6.57
N GLY A 91 22.27 -3.75 -6.97
CA GLY A 91 21.73 -4.85 -6.16
C GLY A 91 20.21 -4.92 -6.03
N ARG A 92 19.46 -3.98 -6.60
CA ARG A 92 17.98 -3.96 -6.50
C ARG A 92 17.36 -4.72 -7.66
N SER A 93 16.27 -5.44 -7.41
CA SER A 93 15.50 -6.08 -8.47
C SER A 93 14.13 -5.41 -8.62
N ARG A 94 13.53 -5.51 -9.80
CA ARG A 94 12.13 -5.15 -9.97
C ARG A 94 11.20 -6.05 -9.14
N ASN A 95 11.61 -7.30 -8.88
CA ASN A 95 10.79 -8.29 -8.18
C ASN A 95 10.51 -7.91 -6.72
N ASP A 96 11.55 -7.55 -5.96
CA ASP A 96 11.39 -7.12 -4.57
C ASP A 96 10.87 -5.68 -4.47
N GLN A 97 11.21 -4.81 -5.43
CA GLN A 97 10.68 -3.45 -5.53
C GLN A 97 9.16 -3.43 -5.70
N VAL A 98 8.60 -4.12 -6.70
CA VAL A 98 7.14 -4.16 -6.95
C VAL A 98 6.37 -4.69 -5.72
N SER A 99 6.90 -5.74 -5.08
CA SER A 99 6.30 -6.30 -3.86
C SER A 99 6.32 -5.28 -2.71
N THR A 100 7.40 -4.53 -2.58
CA THR A 100 7.55 -3.46 -1.58
C THR A 100 6.55 -2.34 -1.83
N ASP A 101 6.47 -1.85 -3.06
CA ASP A 101 5.64 -0.71 -3.43
C ASP A 101 4.16 -1.02 -3.24
N MET A 102 3.72 -2.22 -3.65
CA MET A 102 2.35 -2.67 -3.45
C MET A 102 2.01 -2.78 -1.96
N LYS A 103 2.92 -3.29 -1.13
CA LYS A 103 2.70 -3.39 0.32
C LYS A 103 2.65 -2.03 1.01
N ILE A 104 3.53 -1.09 0.64
CA ILE A 104 3.48 0.30 1.16
C ILE A 104 2.16 0.94 0.77
N TRP A 105 1.80 0.89 -0.51
CA TRP A 105 0.58 1.49 -1.03
C TRP A 105 -0.67 0.90 -0.37
N LEU A 106 -0.75 -0.43 -0.24
CA LEU A 106 -1.90 -1.09 0.35
C LEU A 106 -1.97 -0.80 1.86
N ARG A 107 -0.84 -0.78 2.58
CA ARG A 107 -0.81 -0.41 4.00
C ARG A 107 -1.43 0.97 4.23
N ASP A 108 -1.04 1.95 3.44
CA ASP A 108 -1.55 3.32 3.61
C ASP A 108 -3.01 3.44 3.16
N SER A 109 -3.39 2.72 2.11
CA SER A 109 -4.80 2.58 1.70
C SER A 109 -5.67 1.95 2.79
N ILE A 110 -5.18 0.90 3.46
CA ILE A 110 -5.86 0.25 4.58
C ILE A 110 -6.07 1.24 5.74
N LYS A 111 -5.06 2.04 6.09
CA LYS A 111 -5.20 3.06 7.15
C LYS A 111 -6.31 4.06 6.84
N GLU A 112 -6.42 4.51 5.59
CA GLU A 112 -7.48 5.42 5.17
C GLU A 112 -8.85 4.74 5.17
N LEU A 113 -8.96 3.53 4.62
CA LEU A 113 -10.20 2.74 4.63
C LEU A 113 -10.69 2.49 6.06
N HIS A 114 -9.79 2.16 6.98
CA HIS A 114 -10.11 1.97 8.39
C HIS A 114 -10.71 3.24 9.02
N LYS A 115 -10.16 4.43 8.73
CA LYS A 115 -10.73 5.70 9.19
C LYS A 115 -12.15 5.90 8.66
N TYR A 116 -12.41 5.61 7.39
CA TYR A 116 -13.75 5.73 6.81
C TYR A 116 -14.74 4.75 7.42
N MET A 117 -14.33 3.50 7.65
CA MET A 117 -15.16 2.49 8.31
C MET A 117 -15.53 2.93 9.74
N LEU A 118 -14.57 3.40 10.53
CA LEU A 118 -14.84 3.95 11.86
C LEU A 118 -15.80 5.15 11.79
N LYS A 119 -15.66 6.01 10.77
CA LYS A 119 -16.56 7.15 10.59
C LYS A 119 -18.00 6.72 10.30
N LEU A 120 -18.18 5.69 9.48
CA LEU A 120 -19.49 5.10 9.21
C LEU A 120 -20.12 4.53 10.49
N ILE A 121 -19.35 3.77 11.27
CA ILE A 121 -19.78 3.24 12.56
C ILE A 121 -20.21 4.37 13.51
N GLU A 122 -19.42 5.45 13.60
CA GLU A 122 -19.74 6.62 14.42
C GLU A 122 -21.09 7.25 14.00
N VAL A 123 -21.35 7.37 12.69
CA VAL A 123 -22.62 7.88 12.16
C VAL A 123 -23.78 6.97 12.54
N ILE A 124 -23.63 5.66 12.40
CA ILE A 124 -24.67 4.68 12.76
C ILE A 124 -24.99 4.76 14.26
N ILE A 125 -23.98 4.86 15.12
CA ILE A 125 -24.16 5.02 16.57
C ILE A 125 -24.91 6.31 16.88
N LYS A 126 -24.50 7.44 16.28
CA LYS A 126 -25.18 8.73 16.47
C LYS A 126 -26.65 8.68 16.04
N ARG A 127 -26.96 8.05 14.92
CA ARG A 127 -28.35 7.84 14.48
C ARG A 127 -29.11 6.93 15.44
N SER A 128 -28.50 5.86 15.91
CA SER A 128 -29.12 4.94 16.88
C SER A 128 -29.50 5.66 18.19
N LEU A 129 -28.65 6.57 18.67
CA LEU A 129 -28.91 7.39 19.86
C LEU A 129 -30.05 8.41 19.67
N GLN A 130 -30.30 8.88 18.43
CA GLN A 130 -31.41 9.80 18.13
C GLN A 130 -32.77 9.10 18.17
N TYR A 131 -32.81 7.78 18.02
CA TYR A 131 -34.04 7.00 17.84
C TYR A 131 -34.10 5.80 18.80
N THR A 132 -33.76 6.01 20.07
CA THR A 132 -33.72 4.96 21.10
C THR A 132 -35.09 4.31 21.36
N ASP A 133 -36.16 5.11 21.32
CA ASP A 133 -37.52 4.66 21.63
C ASP A 133 -38.36 4.32 20.39
N ALA A 134 -37.80 4.49 19.19
CA ALA A 134 -38.49 4.19 17.94
C ALA A 134 -38.58 2.68 17.74
N ILE A 135 -39.80 2.17 17.54
CA ILE A 135 -40.07 0.74 17.32
C ILE A 135 -40.44 0.51 15.85
N MET A 136 -39.98 -0.60 15.29
CA MET A 136 -40.33 -1.08 13.96
C MET A 136 -40.65 -2.59 14.00
N PRO A 137 -41.36 -3.15 13.00
CA PRO A 137 -41.48 -4.60 12.89
C PRO A 137 -40.11 -5.22 12.59
N GLY A 138 -39.71 -6.25 13.35
CA GLY A 138 -38.63 -7.15 12.96
C GLY A 138 -39.09 -8.10 11.85
N TYR A 139 -38.14 -8.65 11.09
CA TYR A 139 -38.45 -9.51 9.94
C TYR A 139 -37.69 -10.83 10.00
N THR A 140 -38.41 -11.92 9.73
CA THR A 140 -37.87 -13.25 9.44
C THR A 140 -38.55 -13.77 8.18
N HIS A 141 -37.80 -14.27 7.19
CA HIS A 141 -38.36 -14.63 5.87
C HIS A 141 -39.19 -13.50 5.22
N LEU A 142 -38.81 -12.23 5.46
CA LEU A 142 -39.55 -11.04 5.05
C LEU A 142 -40.99 -10.96 5.58
N GLN A 143 -41.33 -11.74 6.61
CA GLN A 143 -42.59 -11.65 7.34
C GLN A 143 -42.37 -10.96 8.69
N ARG A 144 -43.38 -10.19 9.12
CA ARG A 144 -43.34 -9.48 10.41
C ARG A 144 -43.23 -10.48 11.56
N ALA A 145 -42.22 -10.31 12.38
CA ALA A 145 -41.97 -11.08 13.59
C ALA A 145 -42.25 -10.20 14.83
N GLN A 146 -41.36 -10.23 15.83
CA GLN A 146 -41.47 -9.39 17.02
C GLN A 146 -41.15 -7.91 16.69
N PRO A 147 -41.73 -6.95 17.43
CA PRO A 147 -41.27 -5.56 17.42
C PRO A 147 -39.82 -5.46 17.87
N VAL A 148 -39.03 -4.62 17.20
CA VAL A 148 -37.64 -4.32 17.57
C VAL A 148 -37.43 -2.81 17.61
N TYR A 149 -36.46 -2.35 18.39
CA TYR A 149 -36.05 -0.95 18.32
C TYR A 149 -35.32 -0.67 17.00
N PHE A 150 -35.62 0.46 16.36
CA PHE A 150 -34.90 0.92 15.18
C PHE A 150 -33.41 1.13 15.47
N SER A 151 -33.08 1.60 16.69
CA SER A 151 -31.70 1.67 17.19
C SER A 151 -31.02 0.30 17.26
N HIS A 152 -31.74 -0.76 17.66
CA HIS A 152 -31.19 -2.12 17.68
C HIS A 152 -30.92 -2.65 16.28
N TRP A 153 -31.81 -2.35 15.32
CA TRP A 153 -31.61 -2.68 13.90
C TRP A 153 -30.40 -1.95 13.32
N LEU A 154 -30.27 -0.64 13.53
CA LEU A 154 -29.11 0.14 13.08
C LEU A 154 -27.79 -0.40 13.67
N LEU A 155 -27.75 -0.65 14.98
CA LEU A 155 -26.55 -1.16 15.64
C LEU A 155 -26.15 -2.56 15.14
N SER A 156 -27.08 -3.36 14.61
CA SER A 156 -26.72 -4.65 14.00
C SER A 156 -25.71 -4.50 12.85
N PHE A 157 -25.81 -3.42 12.06
CA PHE A 157 -24.83 -3.12 11.01
C PHE A 157 -23.52 -2.56 11.58
N ALA A 158 -23.59 -1.74 12.62
CA ALA A 158 -22.39 -1.25 13.31
C ALA A 158 -21.51 -2.42 13.80
N PHE A 159 -22.11 -3.49 14.33
CA PHE A 159 -21.38 -4.69 14.73
C PHE A 159 -20.77 -5.45 13.53
N MET A 160 -21.48 -5.54 12.39
CA MET A 160 -20.90 -6.12 11.17
C MET A 160 -19.65 -5.34 10.72
N TYR A 161 -19.75 -4.01 10.65
CA TYR A 161 -18.65 -3.15 10.22
C TYR A 161 -17.50 -3.09 11.23
N GLN A 162 -17.79 -3.22 12.53
CA GLN A 162 -16.75 -3.35 13.56
C GLN A 162 -15.90 -4.60 13.30
N GLN A 163 -16.53 -5.75 13.05
CA GLN A 163 -15.81 -6.99 12.74
C GLN A 163 -15.02 -6.86 11.44
N ASP A 164 -15.53 -6.12 10.46
CA ASP A 164 -14.78 -5.84 9.24
C ASP A 164 -13.56 -4.96 9.51
N CYS A 165 -13.63 -3.98 10.43
CA CYS A 165 -12.46 -3.22 10.87
C CYS A 165 -11.40 -4.11 11.52
N GLU A 166 -11.82 -5.02 12.40
CA GLU A 166 -10.92 -5.99 13.05
C GLU A 166 -10.21 -6.88 12.04
N ARG A 167 -10.94 -7.39 11.02
CA ARG A 167 -10.36 -8.16 9.92
C ARG A 167 -9.36 -7.33 9.11
N LEU A 168 -9.70 -6.09 8.79
CA LEU A 168 -8.84 -5.18 8.03
C LEU A 168 -7.49 -4.95 8.75
N LEU A 169 -7.53 -4.72 10.06
CA LEU A 169 -6.32 -4.54 10.88
C LEU A 169 -5.49 -5.82 10.97
N ALA A 170 -6.13 -7.00 10.97
CA ALA A 170 -5.43 -8.27 10.95
C ALA A 170 -4.70 -8.51 9.60
N VAL A 171 -5.31 -8.13 8.47
CA VAL A 171 -4.63 -8.12 7.16
C VAL A 171 -3.41 -7.20 7.20
N LEU A 172 -3.58 -5.99 7.72
CA LEU A 172 -2.51 -5.00 7.86
C LEU A 172 -1.31 -5.56 8.66
N ASP A 173 -1.55 -6.18 9.82
CA ASP A 173 -0.46 -6.73 10.65
C ASP A 173 0.33 -7.82 9.91
N ARG A 174 -0.36 -8.77 9.26
CA ARG A 174 0.29 -9.87 8.53
C ARG A 174 1.10 -9.38 7.33
N MET A 175 0.55 -8.46 6.55
CA MET A 175 1.20 -8.01 5.32
C MET A 175 2.43 -7.12 5.58
N ASN A 176 2.56 -6.50 6.76
CA ASN A 176 3.57 -5.48 7.09
C ASN A 176 4.98 -6.03 7.35
N VAL A 177 5.46 -6.86 6.41
CA VAL A 177 6.80 -7.46 6.36
C VAL A 177 7.50 -7.01 5.08
N CYS A 178 8.68 -6.40 5.23
CA CYS A 178 9.46 -5.76 4.17
C CYS A 178 10.11 -6.79 3.22
N PRO A 179 9.77 -6.80 1.92
CA PRO A 179 10.42 -7.66 0.95
C PRO A 179 11.71 -7.07 0.39
N LEU A 180 11.91 -5.74 0.45
CA LEU A 180 13.05 -5.04 -0.14
C LEU A 180 14.40 -5.59 0.35
N GLY A 181 15.36 -5.68 -0.56
CA GLY A 181 16.67 -6.28 -0.33
C GLY A 181 16.68 -7.81 -0.50
N SER A 182 15.57 -8.41 -0.94
CA SER A 182 15.52 -9.83 -1.34
C SER A 182 16.12 -10.07 -2.73
N GLY A 183 16.38 -9.00 -3.49
CA GLY A 183 16.89 -9.10 -4.85
C GLY A 183 15.88 -9.77 -5.78
N ALA A 184 16.38 -10.42 -6.84
CA ALA A 184 15.51 -11.04 -7.82
C ALA A 184 14.77 -12.26 -7.27
N ILE A 185 15.47 -13.10 -6.51
CA ILE A 185 14.93 -14.37 -5.98
C ILE A 185 15.78 -14.97 -4.85
N SER A 186 17.10 -14.77 -4.87
CA SER A 186 18.07 -15.49 -4.03
C SER A 186 18.83 -14.58 -3.05
N GLY A 187 18.28 -13.42 -2.70
CA GLY A 187 18.92 -12.43 -1.84
C GLY A 187 19.70 -11.38 -2.63
N ASN A 188 20.34 -10.48 -1.87
CA ASN A 188 21.13 -9.38 -2.39
C ASN A 188 22.62 -9.59 -2.07
N PRO A 189 23.54 -9.49 -3.05
CA PRO A 189 24.96 -9.78 -2.84
C PRO A 189 25.74 -8.64 -2.17
N PHE A 190 25.12 -7.47 -1.97
CA PHE A 190 25.75 -6.23 -1.53
C PHE A 190 25.53 -5.91 -0.05
N ASN A 191 25.51 -6.92 0.83
CA ASN A 191 25.38 -6.75 2.30
C ASN A 191 24.37 -5.68 2.75
N ILE A 192 23.27 -5.52 1.99
CA ILE A 192 22.27 -4.50 2.24
C ILE A 192 21.60 -4.78 3.57
N ASP A 193 21.57 -3.78 4.45
CA ASP A 193 20.94 -3.86 5.76
C ASP A 193 19.41 -3.85 5.62
N ARG A 194 18.81 -5.05 5.62
CA ARG A 194 17.36 -5.23 5.43
C ARG A 194 16.54 -4.85 6.67
N ASP A 195 17.13 -4.92 7.85
CA ASP A 195 16.46 -4.48 9.09
C ASP A 195 16.39 -2.95 9.13
N PHE A 196 17.45 -2.28 8.67
CA PHE A 196 17.41 -0.84 8.41
C PHE A 196 16.31 -0.48 7.42
N LEU A 197 16.24 -1.17 6.26
CA LEU A 197 15.18 -0.92 5.26
C LEU A 197 13.77 -1.11 5.84
N ALA A 198 13.55 -2.19 6.59
CA ALA A 198 12.27 -2.46 7.22
C ALA A 198 11.87 -1.32 8.18
N LYS A 199 12.80 -0.87 9.02
CA LYS A 199 12.57 0.24 9.96
C LYS A 199 12.31 1.56 9.23
N GLU A 200 13.15 1.90 8.26
CA GLU A 200 13.05 3.14 7.47
C GLU A 200 11.71 3.25 6.74
N LEU A 201 11.21 2.12 6.22
CA LEU A 201 9.94 2.04 5.50
C LEU A 201 8.72 1.76 6.40
N GLY A 202 8.91 1.68 7.73
CA GLY A 202 7.82 1.45 8.70
C GLY A 202 7.21 0.04 8.68
N PHE A 203 7.93 -0.96 8.17
CA PHE A 203 7.58 -2.37 8.28
C PHE A 203 7.91 -2.92 9.67
N LYS A 204 7.22 -3.98 10.08
CA LYS A 204 7.43 -4.65 11.38
C LYS A 204 8.73 -5.45 11.42
N SER A 205 9.11 -6.04 10.28
CA SER A 205 10.31 -6.84 10.11
C SER A 205 10.68 -6.95 8.63
N CYS A 206 11.87 -7.46 8.31
CA CYS A 206 12.20 -7.94 6.98
C CYS A 206 11.63 -9.35 6.75
N SER A 207 11.46 -9.74 5.48
CA SER A 207 11.07 -11.11 5.12
C SER A 207 12.23 -12.09 5.32
N MET A 208 11.93 -13.30 5.80
CA MET A 208 12.94 -14.31 6.14
C MET A 208 13.37 -15.19 4.95
N ASN A 209 12.60 -15.20 3.86
CA ASN A 209 12.87 -16.01 2.67
C ASN A 209 12.66 -15.15 1.41
N SER A 210 13.70 -15.04 0.57
CA SER A 210 13.69 -14.18 -0.61
C SER A 210 12.73 -14.66 -1.69
N MET A 211 12.61 -15.98 -1.91
CA MET A 211 11.67 -16.55 -2.89
C MET A 211 10.22 -16.26 -2.49
N HIS A 212 9.90 -16.43 -1.21
CA HIS A 212 8.61 -16.05 -0.65
C HIS A 212 8.37 -14.54 -0.80
N ALA A 213 9.34 -13.71 -0.44
CA ALA A 213 9.21 -12.25 -0.48
C ALA A 213 8.83 -11.68 -1.86
N VAL A 214 9.39 -12.28 -2.91
CA VAL A 214 9.14 -11.83 -4.29
C VAL A 214 7.99 -12.57 -4.96
N GLY A 215 7.74 -13.83 -4.59
CA GLY A 215 6.74 -14.69 -5.22
C GLY A 215 5.35 -14.62 -4.59
N ASP A 216 5.26 -14.33 -3.30
CA ASP A 216 4.00 -14.37 -2.56
C ASP A 216 3.12 -13.14 -2.80
N ARG A 217 1.80 -13.35 -2.87
CA ARG A 217 0.75 -12.31 -3.01
C ARG A 217 -0.46 -12.59 -2.13
N ASP A 218 -0.29 -13.32 -1.03
CA ASP A 218 -1.39 -13.71 -0.14
C ASP A 218 -2.17 -12.49 0.38
N PHE A 219 -1.47 -11.40 0.68
CA PHE A 219 -2.02 -10.16 1.18
C PHE A 219 -3.00 -9.49 0.20
N VAL A 220 -2.82 -9.72 -1.11
CA VAL A 220 -3.75 -9.25 -2.14
C VAL A 220 -5.04 -10.04 -2.07
N ALA A 221 -4.94 -11.38 -1.94
CA ALA A 221 -6.10 -12.25 -1.79
C ALA A 221 -6.85 -11.98 -0.49
N GLU A 222 -6.15 -11.82 0.63
CA GLU A 222 -6.75 -11.46 1.92
C GLU A 222 -7.48 -10.12 1.87
N PHE A 223 -6.88 -9.10 1.25
CA PHE A 223 -7.52 -7.80 1.08
C PHE A 223 -8.76 -7.87 0.18
N HIS A 224 -8.72 -8.66 -0.90
CA HIS A 224 -9.89 -8.87 -1.74
C HIS A 224 -11.02 -9.63 -1.03
N PHE A 225 -10.67 -10.62 -0.22
CA PHE A 225 -11.65 -11.30 0.63
C PHE A 225 -12.31 -10.31 1.59
N TRP A 226 -11.50 -9.53 2.32
CA TRP A 226 -12.01 -8.49 3.21
C TRP A 226 -12.93 -7.49 2.48
N SER A 227 -12.51 -7.01 1.31
CA SER A 227 -13.27 -6.06 0.50
C SER A 227 -14.62 -6.65 0.07
N SER A 228 -14.62 -7.91 -0.37
CA SER A 228 -15.83 -8.61 -0.83
C SER A 228 -16.81 -8.83 0.33
N LEU A 229 -16.31 -9.25 1.49
CA LEU A 229 -17.13 -9.44 2.69
C LEU A 229 -17.75 -8.12 3.16
N THR A 230 -16.96 -7.05 3.19
CA THR A 230 -17.43 -5.72 3.58
C THR A 230 -18.54 -5.23 2.65
N VAL A 231 -18.42 -5.44 1.33
CA VAL A 231 -19.48 -5.10 0.36
C VAL A 231 -20.74 -5.95 0.57
N ILE A 232 -20.62 -7.22 0.95
CA ILE A 232 -21.78 -8.05 1.34
C ILE A 232 -22.48 -7.50 2.58
N HIS A 233 -21.75 -6.92 3.54
CA HIS A 233 -22.38 -6.25 4.68
C HIS A 233 -23.02 -4.91 4.29
N PHE A 234 -22.44 -4.17 3.35
CA PHE A 234 -23.07 -2.96 2.81
C PHE A 234 -24.36 -3.26 2.05
N SER A 235 -24.45 -4.36 1.30
CA SER A 235 -25.65 -4.70 0.53
C SER A 235 -26.84 -5.16 1.39
N LYS A 236 -26.63 -5.41 2.68
CA LYS A 236 -27.69 -5.79 3.63
C LYS A 236 -28.36 -4.59 4.32
N MET A 237 -27.70 -3.43 4.33
CA MET A 237 -28.23 -2.20 4.92
C MET A 237 -29.13 -1.48 3.91
#